data_AF-A0A662BLI0-F1
#
_entry.id   AF-A0A662BLI0-F1
#
_cell.length_a   1.000
_cell.length_b   1.000
_cell.length_c   1.000
_cell.angle_alpha   90.00
_cell.angle_beta   90.00
_cell.angle_gamma   90.00
#
_symmetry.space_group_name_H-M   'P 1'
#
loop_
_entity.id
_entity.type
_entity.pdbx_description
1 polymer ?
#
loop_
_entity_poly.entity_id
_entity_poly.type
_entity_poly.pdbx_seq_one_letter_code
_entity_poly.pdbx_strand_id
1 'polypeptide(L)'
;MLNKIKPIFIISLPRTGSTLIQRILMGHSKISSVAEPHFLLPFIYATKQNGTLTNYSHYGAHKGFKDVLKNLPNGEIDYYQFLNEFSVKIYSSLSNSNSIYFLDKTPRYFWIIPEIEKIFPNAKFIFLFRNPVQVFASTISTFSDNRFHKLYRFHYGLDEGFNLISKGFEKLKSKAYAIQYEKFIENPEHYLTEILDYLDLNYESNLLSNFNKQDLKGASVDPTGVKLYKSIDDSPLEKWKTIFNSNYRKKILNNYIDNLDNDSLLIQGYDKQKIKSEINNLKTNGKHKLFHDILDYNRSLLIEKYKLNLLFSNKMKWADKQFLS
;
A
#
# COMPACT_ATOMS: atom_id res chain seq x y z
N MET A 1 30.75 13.70 10.93
CA MET A 1 29.87 13.41 9.77
C MET A 1 28.55 12.91 10.34
N LEU A 2 27.43 13.56 10.01
CA LEU A 2 26.12 13.00 10.36
C LEU A 2 26.00 11.65 9.64
N ASN A 3 25.69 10.56 10.37
CA ASN A 3 25.41 9.27 9.74
C ASN A 3 24.26 9.48 8.75
N LYS A 4 24.51 9.21 7.46
CA LYS A 4 23.50 9.40 6.41
C LYS A 4 22.34 8.43 6.68
N ILE A 5 21.15 8.98 6.95
CA ILE A 5 19.92 8.21 7.11
C ILE A 5 19.71 7.31 5.89
N LYS A 6 19.44 6.03 6.15
CA LYS A 6 19.10 5.04 5.12
C LYS A 6 17.57 4.83 5.08
N PRO A 7 16.91 4.91 3.92
CA PRO A 7 15.49 4.63 3.85
C PRO A 7 15.18 3.13 4.02
N ILE A 8 14.08 2.84 4.70
CA ILE A 8 13.37 1.56 4.66
C ILE A 8 12.04 1.81 3.95
N PHE A 9 11.71 1.01 2.93
CA PHE A 9 10.40 1.06 2.28
C PHE A 9 9.56 -0.16 2.68
N ILE A 10 8.41 0.07 3.31
CA ILE A 10 7.37 -0.96 3.41
C ILE A 10 6.50 -0.88 2.17
N ILE A 11 6.62 -1.88 1.29
CA ILE A 11 5.84 -2.02 0.07
C ILE A 11 4.66 -2.94 0.33
N SER A 12 3.45 -2.39 0.18
CA SER A 12 2.22 -3.15 0.44
C SER A 12 1.01 -2.50 -0.22
N LEU A 13 -0.08 -3.26 -0.35
CA LEU A 13 -1.38 -2.66 -0.60
C LEU A 13 -1.88 -1.92 0.65
N PRO A 14 -2.83 -0.97 0.51
CA PRO A 14 -3.65 -0.55 1.63
C PRO A 14 -4.30 -1.79 2.29
N ARG A 15 -4.52 -1.73 3.61
CA ARG A 15 -5.24 -2.77 4.38
C ARG A 15 -4.49 -4.10 4.60
N THR A 16 -3.21 -4.17 4.28
CA THR A 16 -2.38 -5.37 4.55
C THR A 16 -1.79 -5.42 5.95
N GLY A 17 -2.06 -4.44 6.82
CA GLY A 17 -1.47 -4.37 8.16
C GLY A 17 -0.14 -3.60 8.22
N SER A 18 0.26 -2.92 7.15
CA SER A 18 1.53 -2.17 7.10
C SER A 18 1.66 -1.07 8.15
N THR A 19 0.55 -0.48 8.61
CA THR A 19 0.57 0.47 9.73
C THR A 19 0.92 -0.20 11.07
N LEU A 20 0.55 -1.46 11.30
CA LEU A 20 0.95 -2.19 12.50
C LEU A 20 2.47 -2.39 12.50
N ILE A 21 3.00 -2.95 11.41
CA ILE A 21 4.44 -3.20 11.25
C ILE A 21 5.24 -1.89 11.33
N GLN A 22 4.77 -0.82 10.68
CA GLN A 22 5.39 0.50 10.76
C GLN A 22 5.49 0.99 12.21
N ARG A 23 4.43 0.85 13.01
CA ARG A 23 4.43 1.28 14.42
C ARG A 23 5.33 0.43 15.30
N ILE A 24 5.38 -0.88 15.05
CA ILE A 24 6.29 -1.78 15.76
C ILE A 24 7.74 -1.37 15.47
N LEU A 25 8.12 -1.21 14.19
CA LEU A 25 9.48 -0.84 13.81
C LEU A 25 9.85 0.58 14.25
N MET A 26 8.92 1.55 14.18
CA MET A 26 9.15 2.90 14.70
C MET A 26 9.36 2.92 16.23
N GLY A 27 8.97 1.86 16.94
CA GLY A 27 9.29 1.70 18.35
C GLY A 27 10.79 1.54 18.65
N HIS A 28 11.60 1.17 17.65
CA HIS A 28 13.04 0.96 17.81
C HIS A 28 13.77 2.30 17.87
N SER A 29 14.69 2.44 18.83
CA SER A 29 15.53 3.63 19.00
C SER A 29 16.32 4.11 17.76
N LYS A 30 16.43 3.26 16.73
CA LYS A 30 17.20 3.49 15.49
C LYS A 30 16.35 3.82 14.26
N ILE A 31 15.02 3.82 14.38
CA ILE A 31 14.09 4.00 13.27
C ILE A 31 13.20 5.21 13.54
N SER A 32 13.16 6.15 12.61
CA SER A 32 12.15 7.22 12.56
C SER A 32 11.18 6.98 11.41
N SER A 33 9.95 7.50 11.53
CA SER A 33 8.92 7.38 10.49
C SER A 33 7.87 8.47 10.64
N VAL A 34 7.03 8.65 9.62
CA VAL A 34 5.85 9.51 9.65
C VAL A 34 4.68 8.86 8.90
N ALA A 35 3.50 9.45 9.03
CA ALA A 35 2.28 9.00 8.37
C ALA A 35 2.34 9.27 6.86
N GLU A 36 2.55 8.20 6.09
CA GLU A 36 2.49 8.15 4.62
C GLU A 36 2.97 9.45 3.92
N PRO A 37 4.28 9.61 3.69
CA PRO A 37 4.82 10.85 3.14
C PRO A 37 4.26 11.23 1.76
N HIS A 38 3.97 10.26 0.88
CA HIS A 38 3.46 10.42 -0.49
C HIS A 38 4.28 11.31 -1.45
N PHE A 39 5.29 12.04 -0.98
CA PHE A 39 5.94 13.10 -1.74
C PHE A 39 6.77 12.61 -2.93
N LEU A 40 7.20 11.34 -2.98
CA LEU A 40 7.93 10.80 -4.14
C LEU A 40 7.04 10.70 -5.39
N LEU A 41 5.73 10.51 -5.23
CA LEU A 41 4.79 10.33 -6.34
C LEU A 41 4.80 11.52 -7.31
N PRO A 42 4.58 12.79 -6.91
CA PRO A 42 4.57 13.90 -7.87
C PRO A 42 5.89 14.07 -8.63
N PHE A 43 7.04 13.83 -7.98
CA PHE A 43 8.35 13.90 -8.65
C PHE A 43 8.50 12.80 -9.70
N ILE A 44 8.16 11.55 -9.35
CA ILE A 44 8.21 10.45 -10.31
C ILE A 44 7.16 10.60 -11.42
N TYR A 45 5.95 11.07 -11.12
CA TYR A 45 4.93 11.26 -12.15
C TYR A 45 5.27 12.37 -13.15
N ALA A 46 6.21 13.28 -12.84
CA ALA A 46 6.76 14.20 -13.85
C ALA A 46 7.48 13.45 -14.99
N THR A 47 8.06 12.27 -14.73
CA THR A 47 8.70 11.43 -15.75
C THR A 47 7.70 10.52 -16.50
N LYS A 48 6.43 10.48 -16.08
CA LYS A 48 5.37 9.65 -16.69
C LYS A 48 4.43 10.51 -17.52
N GLN A 49 4.19 10.14 -18.77
CA GLN A 49 3.30 10.91 -19.65
C GLN A 49 1.82 10.88 -19.19
N ASN A 50 1.40 9.79 -18.56
CA ASN A 50 0.00 9.54 -18.19
C ASN A 50 -0.16 9.40 -16.67
N GLY A 51 -1.39 9.46 -16.19
CA GLY A 51 -1.74 9.20 -14.78
C GLY A 51 -1.79 10.45 -13.90
N THR A 52 -1.82 11.65 -14.48
CA THR A 52 -1.98 12.91 -13.74
C THR A 52 -2.98 13.82 -14.47
N LEU A 53 -3.93 14.37 -13.71
CA LEU A 53 -4.88 15.38 -14.19
C LEU A 53 -4.53 16.73 -13.54
N THR A 54 -4.29 17.75 -14.35
CA THR A 54 -3.67 19.01 -13.90
C THR A 54 -4.26 20.21 -14.64
N ASN A 55 -4.29 21.38 -14.00
CA ASN A 55 -4.64 22.65 -14.64
C ASN A 55 -3.57 23.18 -15.62
N TYR A 56 -2.32 22.73 -15.51
CA TYR A 56 -1.18 23.20 -16.32
C TYR A 56 -0.88 22.35 -17.57
N SER A 57 -1.77 21.43 -17.95
CA SER A 57 -1.53 20.43 -19.00
C SER A 57 -0.30 19.55 -18.74
N HIS A 58 -0.52 18.42 -18.05
CA HIS A 58 0.53 17.45 -17.73
C HIS A 58 1.31 16.97 -18.97
N TYR A 59 0.63 16.79 -20.10
CA TYR A 59 1.28 16.41 -21.35
C TYR A 59 2.34 17.43 -21.81
N GLY A 60 2.02 18.72 -21.75
CA GLY A 60 2.95 19.80 -22.10
C GLY A 60 4.10 19.89 -21.10
N ALA A 61 3.79 19.85 -19.81
CA ALA A 61 4.79 19.86 -18.74
C ALA A 61 5.76 18.67 -18.84
N HIS A 62 5.25 17.46 -19.08
CA HIS A 62 6.05 16.25 -19.27
C HIS A 62 7.00 16.38 -20.47
N LYS A 63 6.54 16.94 -21.59
CA LYS A 63 7.40 17.18 -22.76
C LYS A 63 8.55 18.12 -22.42
N GLY A 64 8.25 19.27 -21.81
CA GLY A 64 9.29 20.22 -21.38
C GLY A 64 10.25 19.61 -20.36
N PHE A 65 9.74 18.80 -19.43
CA PHE A 65 10.58 18.11 -18.45
C PHE A 65 11.50 17.05 -19.10
N LYS A 66 11.03 16.34 -20.13
CA LYS A 66 11.90 15.44 -20.91
C LYS A 66 13.06 16.18 -21.58
N ASP A 67 12.83 17.40 -22.06
CA ASP A 67 13.90 18.23 -22.62
C ASP A 67 14.91 18.63 -21.54
N VAL A 68 14.45 18.95 -20.32
CA VAL A 68 15.36 19.18 -19.17
C VAL A 68 16.20 17.94 -18.90
N LEU A 69 15.57 16.76 -18.78
CA LEU A 69 16.30 15.50 -18.56
C LEU A 69 17.33 15.25 -19.65
N LYS A 70 16.99 15.45 -20.93
CA LYS A 70 17.92 15.25 -22.06
C LYS A 70 19.14 16.19 -22.00
N ASN A 71 18.98 17.38 -21.42
CA ASN A 71 20.05 18.38 -21.31
C ASN A 71 20.89 18.22 -20.03
N LEU A 72 20.52 17.34 -19.10
CA LEU A 72 21.38 17.00 -17.96
C LEU A 72 22.60 16.18 -18.45
N PRO A 73 23.81 16.39 -17.89
CA PRO A 73 25.03 15.69 -18.31
C PRO A 73 24.88 14.16 -18.39
N ASN A 74 24.20 13.54 -17.42
CA ASN A 74 23.94 12.09 -17.39
C ASN A 74 22.44 11.75 -17.51
N GLY A 75 21.64 12.67 -18.03
CA GLY A 75 20.24 12.40 -18.30
C GLY A 75 19.39 12.13 -17.04
N GLU A 76 18.60 11.05 -17.11
CA GLU A 76 17.71 10.61 -16.03
C GLU A 76 18.48 10.17 -14.76
N ILE A 77 19.75 9.75 -14.91
CA ILE A 77 20.59 9.30 -13.79
C ILE A 77 20.83 10.46 -12.81
N ASP A 78 21.18 11.63 -13.35
CA ASP A 78 21.37 12.85 -12.53
C ASP A 78 20.08 13.20 -11.79
N TYR A 79 18.93 13.10 -12.46
CA TYR A 79 17.64 13.38 -11.84
C TYR A 79 17.35 12.48 -10.64
N TYR A 80 17.55 11.17 -10.77
CA TYR A 80 17.35 10.24 -9.66
C TYR A 80 18.36 10.48 -8.52
N GLN A 81 19.60 10.84 -8.84
CA GLN A 81 20.58 11.23 -7.82
C GLN A 81 20.14 12.49 -7.06
N PHE A 82 19.69 13.53 -7.76
CA PHE A 82 19.22 14.76 -7.11
C PHE A 82 17.97 14.51 -6.25
N LEU A 83 17.05 13.66 -6.72
CA LEU A 83 15.91 13.22 -5.91
C LEU A 83 16.35 12.42 -4.68
N ASN A 84 17.38 11.58 -4.77
CA ASN A 84 17.93 10.88 -3.61
C ASN A 84 18.43 11.88 -2.57
N GLU A 85 19.25 12.84 -2.98
CA GLU A 85 19.85 13.83 -2.10
C GLU A 85 18.78 14.71 -1.43
N PHE A 86 17.79 15.16 -2.21
CA PHE A 86 16.64 15.91 -1.70
C PHE A 86 15.84 15.10 -0.67
N SER A 87 15.51 13.85 -1.01
CA SER A 87 14.68 12.99 -0.16
C SER A 87 15.40 12.59 1.14
N VAL A 88 16.69 12.26 1.06
CA VAL A 88 17.51 11.94 2.25
C VAL A 88 17.60 13.15 3.18
N LYS A 89 17.67 14.38 2.66
CA LYS A 89 17.62 15.59 3.50
C LYS A 89 16.28 15.70 4.22
N ILE A 90 15.15 15.50 3.53
CA ILE A 90 13.82 15.48 4.16
C ILE A 90 13.75 14.42 5.25
N TYR A 91 14.09 13.17 4.94
CA TYR A 91 14.06 12.06 5.89
C TYR A 91 14.97 12.31 7.10
N SER A 92 16.15 12.90 6.89
CA SER A 92 17.07 13.26 7.97
C SER A 92 16.48 14.33 8.87
N SER A 93 15.83 15.36 8.31
CA SER A 93 15.17 16.42 9.09
C SER A 93 13.97 15.91 9.89
N LEU A 94 13.33 14.83 9.45
CA LEU A 94 12.22 14.17 10.15
C LEU A 94 12.68 13.09 11.14
N SER A 95 13.98 12.82 11.20
CA SER A 95 14.54 11.76 12.04
C SER A 95 15.06 12.28 13.38
N ASN A 96 14.99 11.43 14.40
CA ASN A 96 15.67 11.69 15.67
C ASN A 96 17.19 11.57 15.51
N SER A 97 17.95 12.20 16.42
CA SER A 97 19.42 12.20 16.37
C SER A 97 20.07 10.81 16.41
N ASN A 98 19.40 9.83 17.02
CA ASN A 98 19.91 8.47 17.17
C ASN A 98 19.50 7.53 16.03
N SER A 99 18.62 7.98 15.14
CA SER A 99 18.10 7.19 14.04
C SER A 99 19.17 6.98 12.97
N ILE A 100 19.22 5.76 12.44
CA ILE A 100 20.03 5.44 11.26
C ILE A 100 19.14 5.09 10.07
N TYR A 101 17.88 4.74 10.35
CA TYR A 101 16.87 4.45 9.34
C TYR A 101 15.71 5.44 9.40
N PHE A 102 15.18 5.77 8.23
CA PHE A 102 13.86 6.37 8.09
C PHE A 102 12.94 5.41 7.34
N LEU A 103 11.86 4.98 8.00
CA LEU A 103 10.87 4.08 7.43
C LEU A 103 9.80 4.89 6.70
N ASP A 104 9.74 4.74 5.38
CA ASP A 104 8.68 5.25 4.53
C ASP A 104 7.70 4.11 4.21
N LYS A 105 6.47 4.25 4.72
CA LYS A 105 5.35 3.38 4.39
C LYS A 105 4.32 4.23 3.69
N THR A 106 4.29 4.14 2.37
CA THR A 106 3.22 4.72 1.54
C THR A 106 2.68 3.62 0.62
N PRO A 107 1.46 3.11 0.85
CA PRO A 107 0.94 1.99 0.05
C PRO A 107 0.87 2.32 -1.44
N ARG A 108 0.61 3.58 -1.80
CA ARG A 108 0.54 4.02 -3.20
C ARG A 108 1.88 3.96 -3.95
N TYR A 109 3.00 3.67 -3.27
CA TYR A 109 4.29 3.46 -3.92
C TYR A 109 4.35 2.18 -4.75
N PHE A 110 3.33 1.31 -4.73
CA PHE A 110 3.23 0.23 -5.72
C PHE A 110 3.29 0.72 -7.18
N TRP A 111 2.95 1.99 -7.44
CA TRP A 111 3.06 2.61 -8.77
C TRP A 111 4.48 2.95 -9.22
N ILE A 112 5.43 3.01 -8.28
CA ILE A 112 6.76 3.58 -8.50
C ILE A 112 7.89 2.74 -7.90
N ILE A 113 7.66 1.44 -7.65
CA ILE A 113 8.68 0.54 -7.06
C ILE A 113 9.99 0.55 -7.87
N PRO A 114 9.98 0.43 -9.21
CA PRO A 114 11.23 0.48 -9.99
C PRO A 114 11.98 1.80 -9.83
N GLU A 115 11.27 2.92 -9.78
CA GLU A 115 11.87 4.25 -9.65
C GLU A 115 12.39 4.50 -8.23
N ILE A 116 11.71 4.00 -7.20
CA ILE A 116 12.24 4.02 -5.81
C ILE A 116 13.57 3.27 -5.75
N GLU A 117 13.71 2.14 -6.44
CA GLU A 117 14.98 1.42 -6.47
C GLU A 117 16.10 2.22 -7.18
N LYS A 118 15.79 2.90 -8.28
CA LYS A 118 16.75 3.79 -8.95
C LYS A 118 17.17 4.96 -8.06
N ILE A 119 16.21 5.57 -7.34
CA ILE A 119 16.50 6.67 -6.41
C ILE A 119 17.30 6.15 -5.22
N PHE A 120 16.95 5.01 -4.64
CA PHE A 120 17.54 4.48 -3.41
C PHE A 120 18.09 3.06 -3.61
N PRO A 121 19.19 2.89 -4.36
CA PRO A 121 19.73 1.56 -4.69
C PRO A 121 20.14 0.76 -3.44
N ASN A 122 20.50 1.45 -2.36
CA ASN A 122 20.95 0.90 -1.08
C ASN A 122 19.86 0.94 0.02
N ALA A 123 18.60 1.23 -0.31
CA ALA A 123 17.51 1.15 0.67
C ALA A 123 17.20 -0.31 1.05
N LYS A 124 16.62 -0.49 2.23
CA LYS A 124 16.03 -1.78 2.65
C LYS A 124 14.57 -1.82 2.22
N PHE A 125 14.15 -2.93 1.62
CA PHE A 125 12.76 -3.15 1.20
C PHE A 125 12.11 -4.24 2.04
N ILE A 126 10.91 -3.97 2.54
CA ILE A 126 10.06 -4.94 3.25
C ILE A 126 8.75 -5.04 2.48
N PHE A 127 8.47 -6.21 1.92
CA PHE A 127 7.21 -6.51 1.25
C PHE A 127 6.24 -7.15 2.23
N LEU A 128 5.07 -6.55 2.41
CA LEU A 128 4.01 -7.07 3.26
C LEU A 128 2.82 -7.50 2.41
N PHE A 129 2.60 -8.80 2.37
CA PHE A 129 1.48 -9.42 1.68
C PHE A 129 0.36 -9.75 2.66
N ARG A 130 -0.87 -9.85 2.15
CA ARG A 130 -2.02 -10.30 2.93
C ARG A 130 -3.03 -10.97 2.00
N ASN A 131 -3.76 -11.96 2.49
CA ASN A 131 -4.75 -12.67 1.70
C ASN A 131 -5.71 -11.67 1.02
N PRO A 132 -5.87 -11.73 -0.31
CA PRO A 132 -6.63 -10.73 -1.06
C PRO A 132 -8.11 -10.69 -0.66
N VAL A 133 -8.68 -11.78 -0.16
CA VAL A 133 -10.04 -11.81 0.39
C VAL A 133 -10.15 -10.91 1.63
N GLN A 134 -9.16 -10.98 2.52
CA GLN A 134 -9.11 -10.15 3.72
C GLN A 134 -8.88 -8.68 3.37
N VAL A 135 -8.00 -8.39 2.39
CA VAL A 135 -7.75 -7.03 1.89
C VAL A 135 -9.04 -6.43 1.30
N PHE A 136 -9.78 -7.20 0.49
CA PHE A 136 -11.03 -6.74 -0.10
C PHE A 136 -12.10 -6.47 0.96
N ALA A 137 -12.31 -7.40 1.90
CA ALA A 137 -13.22 -7.22 3.03
C ALA A 137 -12.88 -5.98 3.87
N SER A 138 -11.59 -5.81 4.20
CA SER A 138 -11.10 -4.68 4.98
C SER A 138 -11.37 -3.36 4.26
N THR A 139 -11.08 -3.30 2.95
CA THR A 139 -11.31 -2.12 2.10
C THR A 139 -12.78 -1.70 2.09
N ILE A 140 -13.71 -2.64 1.84
CA ILE A 140 -15.15 -2.37 1.86
C ILE A 140 -15.60 -1.91 3.24
N SER A 141 -15.13 -2.58 4.30
CA SER A 141 -15.58 -2.27 5.65
C SER A 141 -15.08 -0.92 6.16
N THR A 142 -13.88 -0.51 5.78
CA THR A 142 -13.26 0.73 6.25
C THR A 142 -13.66 1.94 5.41
N PHE A 143 -13.72 1.79 4.08
CA PHE A 143 -13.85 2.94 3.19
C PHE A 143 -15.15 3.01 2.40
N SER A 144 -15.99 1.99 2.51
CA SER A 144 -17.23 1.88 1.74
C SER A 144 -18.43 1.48 2.61
N ASP A 145 -18.37 1.71 3.93
CA ASP A 145 -19.49 1.54 4.85
C ASP A 145 -20.13 0.14 4.76
N ASN A 146 -19.30 -0.91 4.59
CA ASN A 146 -19.72 -2.30 4.34
C ASN A 146 -20.56 -2.53 3.07
N ARG A 147 -20.51 -1.60 2.11
CA ARG A 147 -21.26 -1.60 0.83
C ARG A 147 -20.33 -1.51 -0.38
N PHE A 148 -20.82 -1.71 -1.60
CA PHE A 148 -19.99 -1.64 -2.81
C PHE A 148 -19.96 -0.26 -3.51
N HIS A 149 -20.69 0.73 -3.02
CA HIS A 149 -20.92 2.02 -3.71
C HIS A 149 -19.68 2.90 -3.93
N LYS A 150 -18.57 2.67 -3.19
CA LYS A 150 -17.28 3.36 -3.36
C LYS A 150 -16.18 2.43 -3.89
N LEU A 151 -16.52 1.23 -4.35
CA LEU A 151 -15.54 0.23 -4.78
C LEU A 151 -14.66 0.73 -5.94
N TYR A 152 -15.23 1.54 -6.85
CA TYR A 152 -14.50 2.17 -7.96
C TYR A 152 -13.25 2.95 -7.51
N ARG A 153 -13.15 3.40 -6.25
CA ARG A 153 -11.97 4.13 -5.74
C ARG A 153 -10.76 3.25 -5.43
N PHE A 154 -10.96 1.93 -5.38
CA PHE A 154 -9.98 0.97 -4.88
C PHE A 154 -9.57 -0.08 -5.90
N HIS A 155 -10.18 -0.13 -7.08
CA HIS A 155 -9.91 -1.15 -8.10
C HIS A 155 -8.43 -1.25 -8.47
N TYR A 156 -7.73 -0.15 -8.73
CA TYR A 156 -6.29 -0.21 -8.99
C TYR A 156 -5.48 -0.71 -7.80
N GLY A 157 -5.96 -0.58 -6.56
CA GLY A 157 -5.28 -1.21 -5.44
C GLY A 157 -5.52 -2.72 -5.40
N LEU A 158 -6.77 -3.14 -5.65
CA LEU A 158 -7.18 -4.53 -5.52
C LEU A 158 -6.73 -5.41 -6.70
N ASP A 159 -6.57 -4.83 -7.89
CA ASP A 159 -6.15 -5.55 -9.10
C ASP A 159 -4.72 -5.15 -9.52
N GLU A 160 -4.56 -4.00 -10.19
CA GLU A 160 -3.26 -3.62 -10.77
C GLU A 160 -2.14 -3.52 -9.73
N GLY A 161 -2.42 -2.92 -8.58
CA GLY A 161 -1.49 -2.78 -7.46
C GLY A 161 -1.07 -4.12 -6.86
N PHE A 162 -1.98 -5.11 -6.83
CA PHE A 162 -1.66 -6.46 -6.39
C PHE A 162 -0.58 -7.07 -7.30
N ASN A 163 -0.74 -6.92 -8.61
CA ASN A 163 0.21 -7.42 -9.61
C ASN A 163 1.52 -6.63 -9.60
N LEU A 164 1.45 -5.30 -9.47
CA LEU A 164 2.64 -4.43 -9.41
C LEU A 164 3.52 -4.73 -8.20
N ILE A 165 2.92 -5.04 -7.05
CA ILE A 165 3.68 -5.44 -5.86
C ILE A 165 4.40 -6.77 -6.08
N SER A 166 3.75 -7.76 -6.69
CA SER A 166 4.38 -9.06 -7.01
C SER A 166 5.55 -8.89 -7.98
N LYS A 167 5.37 -8.10 -9.05
CA LYS A 167 6.43 -7.76 -10.00
C LYS A 167 7.58 -6.99 -9.33
N GLY A 168 7.24 -6.05 -8.44
CA GLY A 168 8.21 -5.30 -7.65
C GLY A 168 9.02 -6.20 -6.72
N PHE A 169 8.39 -7.17 -6.07
CA PHE A 169 9.07 -8.13 -5.23
C PHE A 169 10.02 -9.01 -6.04
N GLU A 170 9.58 -9.59 -7.15
CA GLU A 170 10.46 -10.40 -8.01
C GLU A 170 11.67 -9.60 -8.50
N LYS A 171 11.49 -8.32 -8.87
CA LYS A 171 12.61 -7.43 -9.23
C LYS A 171 13.60 -7.20 -8.08
N LEU A 172 13.12 -7.16 -6.84
CA LEU A 172 13.91 -6.78 -5.66
C LEU A 172 14.24 -7.95 -4.74
N LYS A 173 13.90 -9.18 -5.12
CA LYS A 173 13.91 -10.38 -4.27
C LYS A 173 15.24 -10.65 -3.58
N SER A 174 16.35 -10.37 -4.26
CA SER A 174 17.71 -10.57 -3.72
C SER A 174 18.11 -9.55 -2.64
N LYS A 175 17.37 -8.44 -2.50
CA LYS A 175 17.64 -7.36 -1.55
C LYS A 175 16.39 -6.91 -0.78
N ALA A 176 15.41 -7.79 -0.65
CA ALA A 176 14.15 -7.51 0.02
C ALA A 176 13.79 -8.62 0.99
N TYR A 177 13.15 -8.26 2.09
CA TYR A 177 12.48 -9.20 2.98
C TYR A 177 10.98 -9.20 2.67
N ALA A 178 10.34 -10.36 2.69
CA ALA A 178 8.90 -10.48 2.42
C ALA A 178 8.21 -11.34 3.48
N ILE A 179 7.01 -10.91 3.88
CA ILE A 179 6.22 -11.62 4.90
C ILE A 179 4.73 -11.50 4.61
N GLN A 180 3.99 -12.56 4.96
CA GLN A 180 2.53 -12.56 4.98
C GLN A 180 2.06 -12.04 6.34
N TYR A 181 1.09 -11.12 6.33
CA TYR A 181 0.50 -10.56 7.54
C TYR A 181 0.00 -11.65 8.49
N GLU A 182 -0.64 -12.68 7.97
CA GLU A 182 -1.14 -13.84 8.70
C GLU A 182 -0.04 -14.52 9.52
N LYS A 183 1.11 -14.79 8.89
CA LYS A 183 2.28 -15.38 9.55
C LYS A 183 2.82 -14.47 10.66
N PHE A 184 2.90 -13.16 10.40
CA PHE A 184 3.33 -12.22 11.42
C PHE A 184 2.40 -12.20 12.64
N ILE A 185 1.09 -12.27 12.43
CA ILE A 185 0.11 -12.31 13.53
C ILE A 185 0.22 -13.61 14.34
N GLU A 186 0.47 -14.74 13.67
CA GLU A 186 0.63 -16.04 14.31
C GLU A 186 1.89 -16.12 15.20
N ASN A 187 3.01 -15.55 14.74
CA ASN A 187 4.27 -15.59 15.48
C ASN A 187 5.06 -14.26 15.39
N PRO A 188 4.60 -13.20 16.07
CA PRO A 188 5.14 -11.85 15.89
C PRO A 188 6.57 -11.70 16.38
N GLU A 189 6.98 -12.42 17.44
CA GLU A 189 8.34 -12.34 17.99
C GLU A 189 9.37 -12.93 17.03
N HIS A 190 9.09 -14.10 16.46
CA HIS A 190 9.95 -14.74 15.47
C HIS A 190 10.13 -13.85 14.22
N TYR A 191 9.03 -13.42 13.59
CA TYR A 191 9.12 -12.62 12.37
C TYR A 191 9.62 -11.19 12.60
N LEU A 192 9.41 -10.61 13.80
CA LEU A 192 10.05 -9.34 14.15
C LEU A 192 11.57 -9.51 14.24
N THR A 193 12.05 -10.61 14.83
CA THR A 193 13.47 -10.91 14.89
C THR A 193 14.06 -11.03 13.48
N GLU A 194 13.43 -11.80 12.58
CA GLU A 194 13.88 -11.92 11.18
C GLU A 194 13.92 -10.56 10.44
N ILE A 195 12.92 -9.70 10.67
CA ILE A 195 12.90 -8.34 10.09
C ILE A 195 14.07 -7.51 10.62
N LEU A 196 14.36 -7.56 11.93
CA LEU A 196 15.44 -6.79 12.54
C LEU A 196 16.81 -7.30 12.11
N ASP A 197 17.00 -8.63 11.99
CA ASP A 197 18.21 -9.24 11.45
C ASP A 197 18.45 -8.77 10.01
N TYR A 198 17.41 -8.77 9.16
CA TYR A 198 17.50 -8.22 7.81
C TYR A 198 17.85 -6.72 7.78
N LEU A 199 17.42 -5.95 8.79
CA LEU A 199 17.75 -4.53 8.95
C LEU A 199 19.09 -4.29 9.64
N ASP A 200 19.81 -5.34 10.04
CA ASP A 200 21.07 -5.26 10.80
C ASP A 200 20.88 -4.53 12.15
N LEU A 201 19.78 -4.84 12.86
CA LEU A 201 19.38 -4.22 14.13
C LEU A 201 19.20 -5.26 15.24
N ASN A 202 19.54 -4.87 16.47
CA ASN A 202 19.30 -5.71 17.65
C ASN A 202 17.83 -5.65 18.09
N TYR A 203 17.32 -6.73 18.67
CA TYR A 203 15.99 -6.76 19.25
C TYR A 203 15.89 -5.86 20.50
N GLU A 204 14.86 -5.00 20.54
CA GLU A 204 14.50 -4.21 21.73
C GLU A 204 13.20 -4.78 22.35
N SER A 205 13.20 -5.12 23.65
CA SER A 205 12.09 -5.85 24.31
C SER A 205 10.75 -5.10 24.35
N ASN A 206 10.78 -3.79 24.10
CA ASN A 206 9.62 -2.91 24.14
C ASN A 206 8.84 -2.85 22.81
N LEU A 207 9.33 -3.42 21.70
CA LEU A 207 8.77 -3.20 20.37
C LEU A 207 7.32 -3.72 20.23
N LEU A 208 7.07 -4.95 20.68
CA LEU A 208 5.74 -5.56 20.63
C LEU A 208 4.78 -5.05 21.71
N SER A 209 5.29 -4.43 22.78
CA SER A 209 4.45 -3.95 23.89
C SER A 209 4.11 -2.46 23.82
N ASN A 210 4.93 -1.65 23.15
CA ASN A 210 4.80 -0.19 23.12
C ASN A 210 4.46 0.41 21.75
N PHE A 211 4.22 -0.39 20.71
CA PHE A 211 3.88 0.13 19.38
C PHE A 211 2.57 0.97 19.39
N ASN A 212 1.67 0.72 20.34
CA ASN A 212 0.43 1.47 20.50
C ASN A 212 0.63 2.91 21.00
N LYS A 213 1.80 3.25 21.56
CA LYS A 213 2.20 4.60 21.99
C LYS A 213 2.82 5.41 20.86
N GLN A 214 3.15 4.76 19.76
CA GLN A 214 3.81 5.39 18.61
C GLN A 214 2.82 6.25 17.83
N ASP A 215 3.13 7.54 17.72
CA ASP A 215 2.37 8.55 16.98
C ASP A 215 3.05 8.82 15.63
N LEU A 216 2.37 8.47 14.55
CA LEU A 216 2.87 8.63 13.19
C LEU A 216 2.81 10.08 12.69
N LYS A 217 2.21 11.03 13.44
CA LYS A 217 2.12 12.46 13.10
C LYS A 217 1.70 12.73 11.64
N GLY A 218 0.40 12.88 11.38
CA GLY A 218 -0.10 13.33 10.08
C GLY A 218 -1.56 12.98 9.83
N ALA A 219 -2.13 13.52 8.75
CA ALA A 219 -3.54 13.28 8.38
C ALA A 219 -3.74 11.97 7.60
N SER A 220 -2.70 11.47 6.93
CA SER A 220 -2.73 10.24 6.11
C SER A 220 -2.44 8.99 6.94
N VAL A 221 -3.11 8.87 8.09
CA VAL A 221 -2.98 7.73 9.00
C VAL A 221 -4.11 6.74 8.74
N ASP A 222 -3.85 5.43 8.90
CA ASP A 222 -4.88 4.39 8.82
C ASP A 222 -5.99 4.69 9.86
N PRO A 223 -7.23 4.99 9.42
CA PRO A 223 -8.31 5.43 10.31
C PRO A 223 -8.80 4.35 11.27
N THR A 224 -8.46 3.09 11.00
CA THR A 224 -8.90 1.92 11.77
C THR A 224 -7.76 1.24 12.49
N GLY A 225 -6.61 1.07 11.84
CA GLY A 225 -5.44 0.43 12.42
C GLY A 225 -4.99 1.11 13.70
N VAL A 226 -4.93 2.44 13.74
CA VAL A 226 -4.49 3.15 14.95
C VAL A 226 -5.40 2.94 16.17
N LYS A 227 -6.70 2.67 15.94
CA LYS A 227 -7.68 2.40 17.01
C LYS A 227 -7.72 0.93 17.41
N LEU A 228 -7.54 0.02 16.45
CA LEU A 228 -7.67 -1.42 16.65
C LEU A 228 -6.37 -2.06 17.17
N TYR A 229 -5.21 -1.55 16.77
CA TYR A 229 -3.91 -2.06 17.21
C TYR A 229 -3.57 -1.53 18.62
N LYS A 230 -4.37 -1.91 19.63
CA LYS A 230 -4.00 -1.82 21.05
C LYS A 230 -3.13 -2.99 21.47
N SER A 231 -3.37 -4.15 20.86
CA SER A 231 -2.62 -5.40 20.93
C SER A 231 -2.58 -6.05 19.53
N ILE A 232 -1.72 -7.06 19.37
CA ILE A 232 -1.74 -7.94 18.21
C ILE A 232 -2.91 -8.90 18.40
N ASP A 233 -3.78 -9.01 17.40
CA ASP A 233 -5.04 -9.75 17.47
C ASP A 233 -5.38 -10.36 16.11
N ASP A 234 -5.94 -11.57 16.13
CA ASP A 234 -6.25 -12.38 14.95
C ASP A 234 -7.69 -12.20 14.44
N SER A 235 -8.57 -11.49 15.17
CA SER A 235 -9.96 -11.22 14.74
C SER A 235 -10.09 -10.62 13.34
N PRO A 236 -9.14 -9.78 12.83
CA PRO A 236 -9.22 -9.27 11.46
C PRO A 236 -9.08 -10.35 10.38
N LEU A 237 -8.53 -11.53 10.69
CA LEU A 237 -8.32 -12.62 9.73
C LEU A 237 -9.65 -13.25 9.29
N GLU A 238 -10.65 -13.24 10.16
CA GLU A 238 -11.93 -13.92 9.98
C GLU A 238 -13.08 -12.99 9.55
N LYS A 239 -12.89 -11.67 9.70
CA LYS A 239 -13.90 -10.64 9.43
C LYS A 239 -14.54 -10.75 8.05
N TRP A 240 -13.77 -11.17 7.03
CA TRP A 240 -14.27 -11.32 5.66
C TRP A 240 -15.48 -12.26 5.55
N LYS A 241 -15.56 -13.30 6.40
CA LYS A 241 -16.67 -14.25 6.42
C LYS A 241 -17.99 -13.53 6.66
N THR A 242 -18.02 -12.55 7.57
CA THR A 242 -19.22 -11.74 7.86
C THR A 242 -19.58 -10.75 6.75
N ILE A 243 -18.58 -10.27 5.99
CA ILE A 243 -18.80 -9.30 4.91
C ILE A 243 -19.40 -9.98 3.68
N PHE A 244 -18.97 -11.21 3.39
CA PHE A 244 -19.31 -11.94 2.17
C PHE A 244 -20.31 -13.10 2.38
N ASN A 245 -20.95 -13.21 3.55
CA ASN A 245 -21.92 -14.26 3.89
C ASN A 245 -23.30 -14.13 3.20
N SER A 246 -23.38 -13.64 1.96
CA SER A 246 -24.57 -13.78 1.11
C SER A 246 -24.19 -14.35 -0.25
N ASN A 247 -25.12 -15.03 -0.92
CA ASN A 247 -24.88 -15.65 -2.23
C ASN A 247 -24.32 -14.64 -3.25
N TYR A 248 -24.87 -13.43 -3.29
CA TYR A 248 -24.44 -12.40 -4.23
C TYR A 248 -23.05 -11.86 -3.92
N ARG A 249 -22.76 -11.56 -2.65
CA ARG A 249 -21.43 -11.07 -2.24
C ARG A 249 -20.35 -12.13 -2.42
N LYS A 250 -20.66 -13.39 -2.10
CA LYS A 250 -19.80 -14.55 -2.37
C LYS A 250 -19.49 -14.70 -3.87
N LYS A 251 -20.48 -14.49 -4.74
CA LYS A 251 -20.27 -14.46 -6.21
C LYS A 251 -19.33 -13.33 -6.63
N ILE A 252 -19.51 -12.12 -6.12
CA ILE A 252 -18.59 -10.99 -6.38
C ILE A 252 -17.17 -11.34 -5.93
N LEU A 253 -17.02 -11.91 -4.74
CA LEU A 253 -15.72 -12.30 -4.20
C LEU A 253 -15.03 -13.37 -5.07
N ASN A 254 -15.76 -14.41 -5.49
CA ASN A 254 -15.23 -15.42 -6.41
C ASN A 254 -14.77 -14.78 -7.73
N ASN A 255 -15.59 -13.92 -8.34
CA ASN A 255 -15.21 -13.22 -9.57
C ASN A 255 -13.93 -12.36 -9.39
N TYR A 256 -13.79 -11.70 -8.23
CA TYR A 256 -12.58 -10.95 -7.91
C TYR A 256 -11.35 -11.85 -7.86
N ILE A 257 -11.41 -12.99 -7.15
CA ILE A 257 -10.29 -13.94 -7.05
C ILE A 257 -9.98 -14.60 -8.40
N ASP A 258 -10.99 -14.86 -9.23
CA ASP A 258 -10.80 -15.40 -10.57
C ASP A 258 -9.98 -14.46 -11.45
N ASN A 259 -10.25 -13.15 -11.35
CA ASN A 259 -9.56 -12.11 -12.11
C ASN A 259 -8.13 -11.80 -11.63
N LEU A 260 -7.75 -12.18 -10.40
CA LEU A 260 -6.39 -11.98 -9.92
C LEU A 260 -5.40 -12.86 -10.71
N ASP A 261 -4.23 -12.31 -11.01
CA ASP A 261 -3.16 -13.06 -11.66
C ASP A 261 -2.67 -14.22 -10.76
N ASN A 262 -2.56 -15.42 -11.33
CA ASN A 262 -2.22 -16.61 -10.55
C ASN A 262 -0.75 -16.60 -10.11
N ASP A 263 0.15 -16.11 -10.95
CA ASP A 263 1.56 -16.01 -10.62
C ASP A 263 1.78 -15.02 -9.48
N SER A 264 1.07 -13.89 -9.51
CA SER A 264 1.05 -12.90 -8.42
C SER A 264 0.55 -13.49 -7.10
N LEU A 265 -0.49 -14.34 -7.12
CA LEU A 265 -0.94 -15.07 -5.93
C LEU A 265 0.17 -15.97 -5.38
N LEU A 266 0.80 -16.77 -6.24
CA LEU A 266 1.88 -17.69 -5.85
C LEU A 266 3.11 -16.95 -5.32
N ILE A 267 3.53 -15.85 -5.97
CA ILE A 267 4.62 -14.99 -5.52
C ILE A 267 4.36 -14.46 -4.11
N GLN A 268 3.12 -14.09 -3.81
CA GLN A 268 2.71 -13.62 -2.48
C GLN A 268 2.42 -14.76 -1.49
N GLY A 269 2.55 -16.03 -1.92
CA GLY A 269 2.40 -17.24 -1.11
C GLY A 269 0.95 -17.69 -0.90
N TYR A 270 0.05 -17.38 -1.83
CA TYR A 270 -1.35 -17.78 -1.79
C TYR A 270 -1.71 -18.75 -2.92
N ASP A 271 -2.45 -19.80 -2.56
CA ASP A 271 -2.99 -20.75 -3.54
C ASP A 271 -4.43 -20.35 -3.93
N LYS A 272 -4.64 -20.11 -5.24
CA LYS A 272 -5.94 -19.68 -5.76
C LYS A 272 -7.05 -20.71 -5.48
N GLN A 273 -6.77 -22.00 -5.64
CA GLN A 273 -7.77 -23.06 -5.47
C GLN A 273 -8.17 -23.21 -4.01
N LYS A 274 -7.21 -23.10 -3.08
CA LYS A 274 -7.45 -23.07 -1.64
C LYS A 274 -8.36 -21.90 -1.25
N ILE A 275 -8.04 -20.70 -1.72
CA ILE A 275 -8.88 -19.51 -1.48
C ILE A 275 -10.30 -19.74 -2.01
N LYS A 276 -10.45 -20.24 -3.24
CA LYS A 276 -11.77 -20.53 -3.82
C LYS A 276 -12.53 -21.59 -3.03
N SER A 277 -11.86 -22.63 -2.56
CA SER A 277 -12.46 -23.66 -1.70
C SER A 277 -13.00 -23.05 -0.40
N GLU A 278 -12.21 -22.21 0.27
CA GLU A 278 -12.63 -21.51 1.49
C GLU A 278 -13.85 -20.59 1.24
N ILE A 279 -13.85 -19.85 0.13
CA ILE A 279 -14.99 -19.03 -0.28
C ILE A 279 -16.22 -19.92 -0.53
N ASN A 280 -16.06 -21.00 -1.28
CA ASN A 280 -17.14 -21.92 -1.64
C ASN A 280 -17.74 -22.64 -0.42
N ASN A 281 -16.96 -22.86 0.63
CA ASN A 281 -17.43 -23.42 1.89
C ASN A 281 -18.06 -22.39 2.85
N LEU A 282 -17.96 -21.08 2.54
CA LEU A 282 -18.57 -20.03 3.36
C LEU A 282 -20.10 -20.17 3.40
N LYS A 283 -20.66 -20.24 4.62
CA LYS A 283 -22.11 -20.23 4.87
C LYS A 283 -22.71 -18.87 4.51
N THR A 284 -23.84 -18.89 3.80
CA THR A 284 -24.48 -17.69 3.25
C THR A 284 -25.75 -17.31 4.02
N ASN A 285 -25.62 -17.12 5.34
CA ASN A 285 -26.75 -16.84 6.24
C ASN A 285 -26.92 -15.34 6.55
N GLY A 286 -26.15 -14.47 5.89
CA GLY A 286 -26.11 -13.03 6.14
C GLY A 286 -27.33 -12.29 5.59
N LYS A 287 -27.84 -11.35 6.38
CA LYS A 287 -28.98 -10.49 6.01
C LYS A 287 -28.53 -9.23 5.27
N HIS A 288 -27.90 -9.40 4.10
CA HIS A 288 -27.53 -8.29 3.22
C HIS A 288 -28.69 -7.91 2.29
N LYS A 289 -28.86 -6.61 2.01
CA LYS A 289 -29.93 -6.14 1.11
C LYS A 289 -29.51 -6.35 -0.35
N LEU A 290 -29.88 -7.50 -0.93
CA LEU A 290 -29.50 -7.90 -2.30
C LEU A 290 -29.66 -6.79 -3.34
N PHE A 291 -30.82 -6.12 -3.36
CA PHE A 291 -31.09 -5.04 -4.31
C PHE A 291 -30.09 -3.87 -4.18
N HIS A 292 -29.71 -3.51 -2.95
CA HIS A 292 -28.73 -2.45 -2.70
C HIS A 292 -27.32 -2.88 -3.15
N ASP A 293 -26.92 -4.12 -2.86
CA ASP A 293 -25.63 -4.64 -3.29
C ASP A 293 -25.51 -4.67 -4.83
N ILE A 294 -26.58 -5.09 -5.53
CA ILE A 294 -26.63 -5.09 -7.00
C ILE A 294 -26.47 -3.68 -7.54
N LEU A 295 -27.26 -2.71 -7.04
CA LEU A 295 -27.19 -1.33 -7.49
C LEU A 295 -25.80 -0.73 -7.22
N ASP A 296 -25.28 -0.91 -6.02
CA ASP A 296 -23.98 -0.36 -5.60
C ASP A 296 -22.83 -0.92 -6.42
N TYR A 297 -22.81 -2.23 -6.64
CA TYR A 297 -21.74 -2.90 -7.37
C TYR A 297 -21.75 -2.50 -8.85
N ASN A 298 -22.91 -2.56 -9.52
CA ASN A 298 -23.03 -2.16 -10.92
C ASN A 298 -22.73 -0.67 -11.12
N ARG A 299 -23.17 0.19 -10.19
CA ARG A 299 -22.80 1.62 -10.23
C ARG A 299 -21.29 1.81 -10.14
N SER A 300 -20.61 1.12 -9.23
CA SER A 300 -19.14 1.17 -9.14
C SER A 300 -18.46 0.70 -10.43
N LEU A 301 -18.92 -0.40 -11.03
CA LEU A 301 -18.39 -0.88 -12.31
C LEU A 301 -18.58 0.13 -13.45
N LEU A 302 -19.74 0.79 -13.52
CA LEU A 302 -20.00 1.82 -14.53
C LEU A 302 -19.12 3.06 -14.32
N ILE A 303 -18.96 3.51 -13.07
CA ILE A 303 -18.07 4.63 -12.73
C ILE A 303 -16.64 4.28 -13.11
N GLU A 304 -16.16 3.09 -12.77
CA GLU A 304 -14.81 2.64 -13.10
C GLU A 304 -14.56 2.55 -14.60
N LYS A 305 -15.49 1.91 -15.35
CA LYS A 305 -15.34 1.66 -16.78
C LYS A 305 -15.41 2.94 -17.62
N TYR A 306 -16.33 3.84 -17.29
CA TYR A 306 -16.59 5.05 -18.09
C TYR A 306 -16.03 6.32 -17.45
N LYS A 307 -15.34 6.19 -16.31
CA LYS A 307 -14.81 7.30 -15.51
C LYS A 307 -15.88 8.39 -15.28
N LEU A 308 -17.13 7.96 -15.00
CA LEU A 308 -18.29 8.86 -14.88
C LEU A 308 -18.10 9.89 -13.76
N ASN A 309 -17.31 9.55 -12.75
CA ASN A 309 -16.90 10.48 -11.70
C ASN A 309 -16.14 11.69 -12.25
N LEU A 310 -15.34 11.51 -13.32
CA LEU A 310 -14.64 12.60 -14.00
C LEU A 310 -15.56 13.40 -14.93
N LEU A 311 -16.53 12.76 -15.58
CA LEU A 311 -17.41 13.39 -16.56
C LEU A 311 -18.46 14.32 -15.93
N PHE A 312 -19.03 13.97 -14.78
CA PHE A 312 -20.10 14.75 -14.12
C PHE A 312 -19.57 15.80 -13.11
N SER A 313 -18.35 16.24 -13.37
CA SER A 313 -17.57 17.21 -12.62
C SER A 313 -18.02 18.65 -12.83
N ASN A 314 -18.93 19.19 -12.00
CA ASN A 314 -19.41 20.57 -12.22
C ASN A 314 -18.45 21.70 -11.76
N LYS A 315 -17.39 21.42 -10.97
CA LYS A 315 -16.31 22.37 -10.59
C LYS A 315 -15.06 21.58 -10.21
N MET A 316 -13.84 21.95 -10.61
CA MET A 316 -12.61 21.22 -10.20
C MET A 316 -12.38 21.06 -8.68
N LYS A 317 -13.21 21.66 -7.80
CA LYS A 317 -13.18 21.49 -6.34
C LYS A 317 -13.44 20.05 -5.83
N TRP A 318 -14.03 19.16 -6.62
CA TRP A 318 -14.20 17.74 -6.24
C TRP A 318 -13.07 16.84 -6.75
N ALA A 319 -12.23 17.33 -7.66
CA ALA A 319 -10.99 16.67 -8.09
C ALA A 319 -9.91 16.70 -7.00
N ASP A 320 -10.00 17.64 -6.04
CA ASP A 320 -9.10 17.78 -4.89
C ASP A 320 -8.96 16.49 -4.05
N LYS A 321 -9.91 15.56 -4.13
CA LYS A 321 -9.96 14.32 -3.31
C LYS A 321 -10.07 13.03 -4.12
N GLN A 322 -9.94 13.08 -5.45
CA GLN A 322 -10.04 11.89 -6.29
C GLN A 322 -8.71 11.55 -6.97
N PHE A 323 -8.31 10.31 -6.80
CA PHE A 323 -7.28 9.70 -7.63
C PHE A 323 -7.86 9.51 -9.03
N LEU A 324 -7.01 9.55 -10.06
CA LEU A 324 -7.20 8.69 -11.22
C LEU A 324 -7.07 7.27 -10.68
N SER A 325 -8.13 6.78 -10.02
CA SER A 325 -8.48 5.39 -10.10
C SER A 325 -9.30 5.27 -11.38
#